data_AF-A0A257LKW2-F1
#
_entry.id   AF-A0A257LKW2-F1
#
_cell.length_a   1.000
_cell.length_b   1.000
_cell.length_c   1.000
_cell.angle_alpha   90.00
_cell.angle_beta   90.00
_cell.angle_gamma   90.00
#
_symmetry.space_group_name_H-M   'P 1'
#
loop_
_entity.id
_entity.type
_entity.pdbx_description
1 polymer ?
#
loop_
_entity_poly.entity_id
_entity_poly.type
_entity_poly.pdbx_seq_one_letter_code
_entity_poly.pdbx_strand_id
1 'polypeptide(L)'
;YWPDLDGVLHRVGNLSPEIPAKLAAYEPWLTELMARAGEHYEKVQLTLFSDHGMANCDPLLDLRARIEPLGLRMGVDYAVVYDSTMGRFWFFNDRARLLVTDCLRTVTGGRILPDTELAELGALFPDRYFGELIFLVDEGVLIVPSHMGERPIRAMHGYHPDAPHSYASLLTNNTDVPAHITAIPHVYELMTTQAEQAHRANRAAAA
;
A
#
# COMPACT_ATOMS: atom_id res chain seq x y z
N TYR A 1 1.58 -12.99 -10.16
CA TYR A 1 2.06 -11.71 -9.60
C TYR A 1 3.01 -11.08 -10.60
N TRP A 2 2.81 -9.80 -10.94
CA TRP A 2 3.59 -9.07 -11.95
C TRP A 2 4.06 -7.72 -11.36
N PRO A 3 5.28 -7.65 -10.79
CA PRO A 3 5.76 -6.43 -10.12
C PRO A 3 6.17 -5.31 -11.09
N ASP A 4 6.31 -5.62 -12.38
CA ASP A 4 6.88 -4.67 -13.34
C ASP A 4 6.09 -3.36 -13.45
N LEU A 5 4.77 -3.40 -13.32
CA LEU A 5 3.94 -2.18 -13.42
C LEU A 5 4.28 -1.21 -12.28
N ASP A 6 4.46 -1.72 -11.07
CA ASP A 6 4.87 -0.94 -9.91
C ASP A 6 6.25 -0.28 -10.12
N GLY A 7 7.23 -1.05 -10.60
CA GLY A 7 8.55 -0.52 -10.92
C GLY A 7 8.55 0.54 -12.03
N VAL A 8 7.67 0.42 -13.03
CA VAL A 8 7.47 1.47 -14.04
C VAL A 8 6.85 2.70 -13.39
N LEU A 9 5.76 2.53 -12.64
CA LEU A 9 5.05 3.60 -11.94
C LEU A 9 5.97 4.42 -11.04
N HIS A 10 6.79 3.78 -10.20
CA HIS A 10 7.80 4.45 -9.38
C HIS A 10 8.76 5.33 -10.18
N ARG A 11 9.17 4.86 -11.36
CA ARG A 11 10.14 5.55 -12.22
C ARG A 11 9.54 6.74 -12.95
N VAL A 12 8.34 6.60 -13.50
CA VAL A 12 7.79 7.55 -14.50
C VAL A 12 6.54 8.29 -14.05
N GLY A 13 5.90 7.84 -12.96
CA GLY A 13 4.66 8.38 -12.45
C GLY A 13 3.41 7.90 -13.20
N ASN A 14 2.26 8.17 -12.60
CA ASN A 14 0.96 7.66 -13.05
C ASN A 14 0.41 8.34 -14.31
N LEU A 15 0.96 9.50 -14.72
CA LEU A 15 0.56 10.22 -15.93
C LEU A 15 1.43 9.90 -17.15
N SER A 16 2.43 9.04 -17.02
CA SER A 16 3.32 8.72 -18.13
C SER A 16 2.59 7.88 -19.19
N PRO A 17 2.81 8.13 -20.50
CA PRO A 17 2.30 7.27 -21.57
C PRO A 17 2.87 5.84 -21.53
N GLU A 18 3.92 5.57 -20.76
CA GLU A 18 4.43 4.21 -20.52
C GLU A 18 3.44 3.34 -19.72
N ILE A 19 2.57 3.94 -18.90
CA ILE A 19 1.60 3.21 -18.08
C ILE A 19 0.54 2.51 -18.93
N PRO A 20 -0.22 3.20 -19.81
CA PRO A 20 -1.17 2.52 -20.69
C PRO A 20 -0.47 1.54 -21.64
N ALA A 21 0.75 1.84 -22.10
CA ALA A 21 1.52 0.92 -22.93
C ALA A 21 1.86 -0.39 -22.17
N LYS A 22 2.25 -0.31 -20.89
CA LYS A 22 2.53 -1.49 -20.06
C LYS A 22 1.25 -2.29 -19.79
N LEU A 23 0.13 -1.63 -19.52
CA LEU A 23 -1.16 -2.29 -19.32
C LEU A 23 -1.64 -3.01 -20.59
N ALA A 24 -1.51 -2.38 -21.76
CA ALA A 24 -1.85 -2.98 -23.05
C ALA A 24 -1.02 -4.24 -23.34
N ALA A 25 0.20 -4.34 -22.81
CA ALA A 25 1.02 -5.55 -22.96
C ALA A 25 0.44 -6.76 -22.21
N TYR A 26 -0.41 -6.58 -21.20
CA TYR A 26 -1.07 -7.67 -20.48
C TYR A 26 -2.30 -8.23 -21.21
N GLU A 27 -2.96 -7.41 -22.03
CA GLU A 27 -4.17 -7.79 -22.75
C GLU A 27 -4.04 -9.07 -23.60
N PRO A 28 -3.01 -9.25 -24.46
CA PRO A 28 -2.87 -10.48 -25.23
C PRO A 28 -2.65 -11.71 -24.33
N TRP A 29 -1.97 -11.55 -23.19
CA TRP A 29 -1.73 -12.65 -22.25
C TRP A 29 -3.03 -13.09 -21.58
N LEU A 30 -3.85 -12.13 -21.16
CA LEU A 30 -5.16 -12.40 -20.55
C LEU A 30 -6.13 -13.01 -21.56
N THR A 31 -6.12 -12.52 -22.81
CA THR A 31 -6.93 -13.06 -23.90
C THR A 31 -6.58 -14.52 -24.19
N GLU A 32 -5.28 -14.83 -24.35
CA GLU A 32 -4.83 -16.21 -24.59
C GLU A 32 -5.14 -17.11 -23.39
N LEU A 33 -4.93 -16.63 -22.16
CA LEU A 33 -5.28 -17.38 -20.94
C LEU A 33 -6.76 -17.77 -20.92
N MET A 34 -7.64 -16.82 -21.20
CA MET A 34 -9.09 -17.06 -21.20
C MET A 34 -9.51 -17.98 -22.35
N ALA A 35 -8.93 -17.84 -23.54
CA ALA A 35 -9.20 -18.72 -24.67
C ALA A 35 -8.81 -20.17 -24.36
N ARG A 36 -7.59 -20.38 -23.84
CA ARG A 36 -7.10 -21.70 -23.43
C ARG A 36 -7.93 -22.32 -22.32
N ALA A 37 -8.30 -21.53 -21.31
CA ALA A 37 -9.18 -22.03 -20.26
C ALA A 37 -10.55 -22.45 -20.82
N GLY A 38 -11.10 -21.69 -21.78
CA GLY A 38 -12.37 -22.03 -22.44
C GLY A 38 -12.33 -23.30 -23.30
N GLU A 39 -11.15 -23.71 -23.80
CA GLU A 39 -10.97 -24.99 -24.50
C GLU A 39 -11.12 -26.20 -23.57
N HIS A 40 -10.92 -26.01 -22.26
CA HIS A 40 -10.84 -27.10 -21.28
C HIS A 40 -11.96 -27.09 -20.24
N TYR A 41 -12.62 -25.95 -20.02
CA TYR A 41 -13.63 -25.77 -18.97
C TYR A 41 -14.90 -25.15 -19.53
N GLU A 42 -16.05 -25.71 -19.13
CA GLU A 42 -17.37 -25.17 -19.50
C GLU A 42 -17.60 -23.74 -18.96
N LYS A 43 -17.06 -23.46 -17.77
CA LYS A 43 -17.13 -22.14 -17.13
C LYS A 43 -15.75 -21.73 -16.61
N VAL A 44 -15.33 -20.53 -16.97
CA VAL A 44 -14.07 -19.92 -16.51
C VAL A 44 -14.38 -18.62 -15.78
N GLN A 45 -13.96 -18.54 -14.51
CA GLN A 45 -13.99 -17.31 -13.72
C GLN A 45 -12.58 -16.76 -13.57
N LEU A 46 -12.40 -15.49 -13.92
CA LEU A 46 -11.14 -14.76 -13.77
C LEU A 46 -11.35 -13.61 -12.81
N THR A 47 -10.46 -13.51 -11.82
CA THR A 47 -10.38 -12.38 -10.89
C THR A 47 -8.95 -11.86 -10.92
N LEU A 48 -8.79 -10.57 -11.21
CA LEU A 48 -7.54 -9.83 -11.19
C LEU A 48 -7.64 -8.78 -10.11
N PHE A 49 -6.60 -8.63 -9.29
CA PHE A 49 -6.55 -7.57 -8.29
C PHE A 49 -5.14 -7.00 -8.16
N SER A 50 -5.03 -5.76 -7.70
CA SER A 50 -3.78 -5.16 -7.24
C SER A 50 -3.74 -5.08 -5.71
N ASP A 51 -2.56 -4.82 -5.18
CA ASP A 51 -2.26 -4.60 -3.77
C ASP A 51 -2.32 -3.12 -3.37
N HIS A 52 -2.16 -2.18 -4.30
CA HIS A 52 -2.34 -0.75 -4.06
C HIS A 52 -2.49 0.02 -5.38
N GLY A 53 -2.71 1.33 -5.25
CA GLY A 53 -2.53 2.31 -6.32
C GLY A 53 -1.14 2.98 -6.29
N MET A 54 -1.01 4.15 -6.89
CA MET A 54 0.25 4.91 -6.92
C MET A 54 0.00 6.43 -7.07
N ALA A 55 0.60 7.23 -6.18
CA ALA A 55 0.53 8.69 -6.23
C ALA A 55 1.85 9.30 -6.74
N ASN A 56 1.77 10.31 -7.60
CA ASN A 56 2.97 11.06 -7.99
C ASN A 56 3.53 11.86 -6.81
N CYS A 57 4.86 11.93 -6.74
CA CYS A 57 5.56 12.64 -5.68
C CYS A 57 6.12 13.98 -6.19
N ASP A 58 5.61 15.10 -5.67
CA ASP A 58 6.08 16.44 -6.01
C ASP A 58 6.78 17.15 -4.83
N PRO A 59 6.20 17.19 -3.62
CA PRO A 59 6.87 17.77 -2.46
C PRO A 59 7.83 16.77 -1.82
N LEU A 60 9.02 17.24 -1.46
CA LEU A 60 10.01 16.45 -0.73
C LEU A 60 10.10 16.95 0.72
N LEU A 61 10.13 16.02 1.67
CA LEU A 61 10.24 16.29 3.09
C LEU A 61 11.52 15.66 3.67
N ASP A 62 12.47 16.50 4.06
CA ASP A 62 13.61 16.04 4.86
C ASP A 62 13.21 15.95 6.33
N LEU A 63 12.58 14.83 6.70
CA LEU A 63 12.13 14.59 8.07
C LEU A 63 13.32 14.43 9.03
N ARG A 64 14.44 13.87 8.55
CA ARG A 64 15.65 13.67 9.35
C ARG A 64 16.22 15.01 9.80
N ALA A 65 16.32 16.00 8.91
CA ALA A 65 16.79 17.34 9.23
C ALA A 65 15.90 18.08 10.24
N ARG A 66 14.64 17.64 10.45
CA ARG A 66 13.78 18.14 11.54
C ARG A 66 14.13 17.53 12.90
N ILE A 67 14.50 16.26 12.93
CA ILE A 67 14.73 15.50 14.17
C ILE A 67 16.17 15.66 14.69
N GLU A 68 17.17 15.73 13.82
CA GLU A 68 18.59 15.83 14.22
C GLU A 68 18.90 17.01 15.18
N PRO A 69 18.36 18.23 14.98
CA PRO A 69 18.63 19.37 15.87
C PRO A 69 18.13 19.20 17.30
N LEU A 70 17.30 18.19 17.60
CA LEU A 70 16.79 17.92 18.95
C LEU A 70 17.89 17.38 19.90
N GLY A 71 19.06 17.00 19.37
CA GLY A 71 20.17 16.50 20.16
C GLY A 71 19.89 15.15 20.83
N LEU A 72 19.04 14.34 20.22
CA LEU A 72 18.72 12.97 20.64
C LEU A 72 19.61 11.96 19.91
N ARG A 73 19.99 10.88 20.59
CA ARG A 73 20.83 9.81 20.02
C ARG A 73 19.99 8.60 19.61
N MET A 74 19.98 8.28 18.31
CA MET A 74 19.39 7.02 17.82
C MET A 74 20.09 5.81 18.43
N GLY A 75 19.32 4.79 18.84
CA GLY A 75 19.80 3.59 19.53
C GLY A 75 20.06 3.77 21.04
N VAL A 76 19.92 4.99 21.57
CA VAL A 76 20.04 5.28 23.01
C VAL A 76 18.78 5.94 23.55
N ASP A 77 18.32 7.00 22.88
CA ASP A 77 17.13 7.75 23.28
C ASP A 77 15.87 7.27 22.57
N TYR A 78 16.02 6.87 21.31
CA TYR A 78 14.93 6.43 20.44
C TYR A 78 15.46 5.57 19.29
N ALA A 79 14.57 4.89 18.58
CA ALA A 79 14.81 4.33 17.26
C ALA A 79 13.80 4.91 16.26
N VAL A 80 14.17 4.97 14.99
CA VAL A 80 13.30 5.46 13.92
C VAL A 80 13.53 4.69 12.63
N VAL A 81 12.45 4.41 11.92
CA VAL A 81 12.49 4.05 10.50
C VAL A 81 11.84 5.19 9.71
N TYR A 82 12.66 5.97 9.03
CA TYR A 82 12.23 6.84 7.93
C TYR A 82 11.94 5.96 6.72
N ASP A 83 10.67 5.65 6.50
CA ASP A 83 10.18 5.09 5.24
C ASP A 83 10.09 6.20 4.17
N SER A 84 9.60 5.88 2.99
CA SER A 84 9.30 6.85 1.93
C SER A 84 8.10 7.74 2.26
N THR A 85 7.11 7.23 2.99
CA THR A 85 5.84 7.94 3.28
C THR A 85 5.54 8.07 4.77
N MET A 86 6.35 7.46 5.64
CA MET A 86 6.11 7.51 7.08
C MET A 86 7.39 7.53 7.89
N GLY A 87 7.37 8.25 9.01
CA GLY A 87 8.34 8.13 10.09
C GLY A 87 7.76 7.27 11.21
N ARG A 88 8.36 6.12 11.48
CA ARG A 88 7.95 5.22 12.58
C ARG A 88 8.96 5.29 13.70
N PHE A 89 8.54 5.65 14.90
CA PHE A 89 9.41 5.93 16.04
C PHE A 89 9.14 4.99 17.22
N TRP A 90 10.19 4.63 17.95
CA TRP A 90 10.17 3.92 19.23
C TRP A 90 11.01 4.70 20.24
N PHE A 91 10.58 4.79 21.49
CA PHE A 91 11.22 5.67 22.47
C PHE A 91 11.74 4.89 23.67
N PHE A 92 12.98 5.18 24.05
CA PHE A 92 13.63 4.52 25.20
C PHE A 92 13.66 5.43 26.44
N ASN A 93 13.18 6.66 26.31
CA ASN A 93 12.92 7.57 27.43
C ASN A 93 11.85 8.63 27.08
N ASP A 94 11.23 9.19 28.12
CA ASP A 94 10.14 10.17 27.98
C ASP A 94 10.58 11.49 27.34
N ARG A 95 11.84 11.91 27.58
CA ARG A 95 12.39 13.13 26.99
C ARG A 95 12.40 13.04 25.46
N ALA A 96 12.84 11.90 24.92
CA ALA A 96 12.87 11.68 23.48
C ALA A 96 11.46 11.68 22.88
N ARG A 97 10.52 10.98 23.52
CA ARG A 97 9.11 10.94 23.11
C ARG A 97 8.52 12.35 23.02
N LEU A 98 8.69 13.16 24.07
CA LEU A 98 8.16 14.51 24.13
C LEU A 98 8.73 15.40 23.02
N LEU A 99 10.07 15.46 22.91
CA LEU A 99 10.74 16.34 21.93
C LEU A 99 10.41 15.96 20.48
N VAL A 100 10.40 14.67 20.15
CA VAL A 100 10.06 14.20 18.80
C VAL A 100 8.59 14.48 18.50
N THR A 101 7.67 14.18 19.42
CA THR A 101 6.23 14.44 19.23
C THR A 101 5.96 15.92 18.99
N ASP A 102 6.55 16.81 19.79
CA ASP A 102 6.36 18.25 19.65
C ASP A 102 6.97 18.79 18.36
N CYS A 103 8.13 18.28 17.95
CA CYS A 103 8.70 18.62 16.64
C CYS A 103 7.76 18.22 15.50
N LEU A 104 7.30 16.97 15.48
CA LEU A 104 6.44 16.42 14.42
C LEU A 104 5.10 17.17 14.30
N ARG A 105 4.54 17.67 15.40
CA ARG A 105 3.33 18.52 15.39
C ARG A 105 3.51 19.84 14.62
N THR A 106 4.75 20.29 14.42
CA THR A 106 5.07 21.50 13.65
C THR A 106 5.43 21.23 12.19
N VAL A 107 5.60 19.95 11.82
CA VAL A 107 5.94 19.57 10.45
C VAL A 107 4.69 19.66 9.57
N THR A 108 4.77 20.47 8.52
CA THR A 108 3.76 20.55 7.46
C THR A 108 3.97 19.44 6.43
N GLY A 109 2.91 18.99 5.76
CA GLY A 109 3.00 17.93 4.75
C GLY A 109 2.81 16.52 5.32
N GLY A 110 2.19 16.41 6.49
CA GLY A 110 1.90 15.15 7.16
C GLY A 110 1.31 15.36 8.54
N ARG A 111 1.03 14.24 9.23
CA ARG A 111 0.49 14.25 10.58
C ARG A 111 0.86 13.00 11.36
N ILE A 112 0.78 13.09 12.68
CA ILE A 112 0.83 11.92 13.55
C ILE A 112 -0.52 11.20 13.44
N LEU A 113 -0.50 9.89 13.22
CA LEU A 113 -1.70 9.06 13.27
C LEU A 113 -2.08 8.78 14.73
N PRO A 114 -3.31 9.11 15.17
CA PRO A 114 -3.78 8.78 16.50
C PRO A 114 -4.05 7.28 16.63
N ASP A 115 -3.92 6.75 17.85
CA ASP A 115 -4.17 5.33 18.15
C ASP A 115 -5.57 4.85 17.73
N THR A 116 -6.59 5.71 17.86
CA THR A 116 -7.96 5.36 17.46
C THR A 116 -8.04 5.05 15.97
N GLU A 117 -7.37 5.85 15.15
CA GLU A 117 -7.33 5.65 13.70
C GLU A 117 -6.47 4.44 13.35
N LEU A 118 -5.32 4.26 14.01
CA LEU A 118 -4.52 3.04 13.83
C LEU A 118 -5.33 1.78 14.18
N ALA A 119 -6.19 1.83 15.21
CA ALA A 119 -7.06 0.71 15.57
C ALA A 119 -8.12 0.44 14.50
N GLU A 120 -8.77 1.49 13.99
CA GLU A 120 -9.74 1.40 12.89
C GLU A 120 -9.11 0.82 11.61
N LEU A 121 -7.86 1.17 11.33
CA LEU A 121 -7.08 0.65 10.21
C LEU A 121 -6.50 -0.75 10.44
N GLY A 122 -6.65 -1.33 11.65
CA GLY A 122 -6.04 -2.61 12.01
C GLY A 122 -4.50 -2.56 12.13
N ALA A 123 -3.93 -1.36 12.30
CA ALA A 123 -2.49 -1.10 12.41
C ALA A 123 -2.02 -0.78 13.84
N LEU A 124 -2.92 -0.77 14.83
CA LEU A 124 -2.57 -0.62 16.24
C LEU A 124 -2.22 -1.98 16.88
N PHE A 125 -0.93 -2.30 16.94
CA PHE A 125 -0.46 -3.53 17.57
C PHE A 125 -0.24 -3.32 19.09
N PRO A 126 -0.69 -4.24 19.96
CA PRO A 126 -0.57 -4.09 21.42
C PRO A 126 0.86 -3.88 21.92
N ASP A 127 1.84 -4.46 21.23
CA ASP A 127 3.27 -4.38 21.54
C ASP A 127 4.00 -3.23 20.81
N ARG A 128 3.29 -2.44 20.00
CA ARG A 128 3.84 -1.35 19.19
C ARG A 128 4.96 -1.81 18.24
N TYR A 129 4.90 -3.06 17.78
CA TYR A 129 5.95 -3.64 16.93
C TYR A 129 6.28 -2.81 15.68
N PHE A 130 5.27 -2.17 15.07
CA PHE A 130 5.41 -1.34 13.88
C PHE A 130 5.58 0.16 14.15
N GLY A 131 5.82 0.54 15.40
CA GLY A 131 6.02 1.93 15.82
C GLY A 131 5.14 2.29 17.00
N GLU A 132 5.71 3.04 17.95
CA GLU A 132 4.95 3.67 19.03
C GLU A 132 4.29 4.96 18.57
N LEU A 133 4.96 5.70 17.68
CA LEU A 133 4.45 6.91 17.04
C LEU A 133 4.68 6.80 15.54
N ILE A 134 3.62 7.01 14.76
CA ILE A 134 3.65 6.97 13.30
C ILE A 134 3.30 8.37 12.79
N PHE A 135 4.25 9.00 12.10
CA PHE A 135 4.01 10.21 11.31
C PHE A 135 3.81 9.80 9.86
N LEU A 136 2.61 10.02 9.31
CA LEU A 136 2.28 9.73 7.92
C LEU A 136 2.25 11.04 7.13
N VAL A 137 2.94 11.07 6.00
CA VAL A 137 2.94 12.26 5.13
C VAL A 137 1.66 12.35 4.29
N ASP A 138 1.33 13.56 3.86
CA ASP A 138 0.20 13.78 2.96
C ASP A 138 0.45 13.08 1.61
N GLU A 139 -0.62 12.68 0.91
CA GLU A 139 -0.50 12.01 -0.40
C GLU A 139 0.34 12.85 -1.37
N GLY A 140 1.33 12.21 -2.01
CA GLY A 140 2.27 12.82 -2.93
C GLY A 140 3.48 13.48 -2.28
N VAL A 141 3.54 13.61 -0.95
CA VAL A 141 4.78 14.00 -0.26
C VAL A 141 5.72 12.78 -0.19
N LEU A 142 7.02 12.99 -0.36
CA LEU A 142 8.03 11.94 -0.25
C LEU A 142 9.08 12.32 0.78
N ILE A 143 9.32 11.44 1.76
CA ILE A 143 10.41 11.61 2.72
C ILE A 143 11.73 11.32 2.01
N VAL A 144 12.58 12.34 1.90
CA VAL A 144 13.91 12.24 1.30
C VAL A 144 14.89 13.12 2.09
N PRO A 145 16.03 12.57 2.57
CA PRO A 145 16.41 11.16 2.48
C PRO A 145 15.59 10.26 3.42
N SER A 146 15.41 9.00 3.04
CA SER A 146 14.82 7.95 3.88
C SER A 146 15.70 6.70 3.92
N HIS A 147 15.35 5.71 4.75
CA HIS A 147 16.00 4.41 4.73
C HIS A 147 15.61 3.55 3.51
N MET A 148 14.61 3.98 2.72
CA MET A 148 14.20 3.33 1.48
C MET A 148 14.86 3.96 0.24
N GLY A 149 15.41 5.18 0.36
CA GLY A 149 16.15 5.82 -0.71
C GLY A 149 16.68 7.21 -0.34
N GLU A 150 17.87 7.53 -0.85
CA GLU A 150 18.49 8.86 -0.68
C GLU A 150 18.07 9.89 -1.74
N ARG A 151 17.42 9.43 -2.82
CA ARG A 151 17.04 10.26 -3.97
C ARG A 151 15.54 10.17 -4.22
N PRO A 152 14.90 11.25 -4.70
CA PRO A 152 13.49 11.23 -5.02
C PRO A 152 13.19 10.27 -6.18
N ILE A 153 12.01 9.66 -6.13
CA ILE A 153 11.41 8.94 -7.25
C ILE A 153 10.12 9.63 -7.67
N ARG A 154 9.58 9.27 -8.83
CA ARG A 154 8.48 10.05 -9.44
C ARG A 154 7.12 9.78 -8.82
N ALA A 155 6.92 8.59 -8.28
CA ALA A 155 5.68 8.23 -7.61
C ALA A 155 5.93 7.19 -6.52
N MET A 156 5.04 7.14 -5.53
CA MET A 156 5.14 6.28 -4.36
C MET A 156 3.76 5.77 -3.95
N HIS A 157 3.74 4.69 -3.18
CA HIS A 157 2.57 4.12 -2.53
C HIS A 157 2.79 4.07 -1.00
N GLY A 158 1.82 3.57 -0.24
CA GLY A 158 1.93 3.51 1.23
C GLY A 158 1.51 4.81 1.93
N TYR A 159 0.65 5.61 1.28
CA TYR A 159 -0.08 6.71 1.90
C TYR A 159 -1.29 6.18 2.68
N HIS A 160 -2.11 7.08 3.21
CA HIS A 160 -3.34 6.71 3.90
C HIS A 160 -4.25 5.91 2.95
N PRO A 161 -4.90 4.80 3.38
CA PRO A 161 -5.70 3.97 2.49
C PRO A 161 -6.91 4.68 1.87
N ASP A 162 -7.44 5.72 2.53
CA ASP A 162 -8.50 6.57 1.96
C ASP A 162 -7.99 7.63 0.98
N ALA A 163 -6.66 7.73 0.78
CA ALA A 163 -6.12 8.65 -0.19
C ALA A 163 -6.48 8.17 -1.61
N PRO A 164 -6.90 9.08 -2.53
CA PRO A 164 -7.47 8.68 -3.82
C PRO A 164 -6.60 7.76 -4.67
N HIS A 165 -5.28 7.91 -4.58
CA HIS A 165 -4.33 7.09 -5.34
C HIS A 165 -3.82 5.88 -4.57
N SER A 166 -4.31 5.59 -3.37
CA SER A 166 -3.99 4.36 -2.63
C SER A 166 -4.87 3.18 -3.01
N TYR A 167 -6.00 3.42 -3.69
CA TYR A 167 -6.95 2.37 -4.05
C TYR A 167 -6.34 1.34 -5.01
N ALA A 168 -6.54 0.07 -4.64
CA ALA A 168 -6.28 -1.07 -5.50
C ALA A 168 -7.38 -1.27 -6.54
N SER A 169 -7.10 -2.08 -7.56
CA SER A 169 -8.09 -2.50 -8.56
C SER A 169 -8.60 -3.91 -8.26
N LEU A 170 -9.88 -4.16 -8.56
CA LEU A 170 -10.48 -5.49 -8.65
C LEU A 170 -11.24 -5.58 -9.97
N LEU A 171 -10.82 -6.48 -10.86
CA LEU A 171 -11.42 -6.72 -12.16
C LEU A 171 -11.81 -8.19 -12.24
N THR A 172 -13.05 -8.48 -12.61
CA THR A 172 -13.52 -9.86 -12.73
C THR A 172 -14.61 -10.00 -13.77
N ASN A 173 -14.70 -11.17 -14.39
CA ASN A 173 -15.85 -11.56 -15.22
C ASN A 173 -16.98 -12.19 -14.40
N ASN A 174 -16.82 -12.32 -13.08
CA ASN A 174 -17.87 -12.74 -12.17
C ASN A 174 -18.83 -11.57 -11.88
N THR A 175 -20.11 -11.71 -12.23
CA THR A 175 -21.11 -10.64 -12.01
C THR A 175 -21.52 -10.50 -10.55
N ASP A 176 -21.27 -11.53 -9.74
CA ASP A 176 -21.79 -11.63 -8.38
C ASP A 176 -20.69 -11.34 -7.36
N VAL A 177 -20.07 -10.16 -7.45
CA VAL A 177 -19.14 -9.66 -6.42
C VAL A 177 -19.94 -9.01 -5.30
N PRO A 178 -19.86 -9.51 -4.05
CA PRO A 178 -20.61 -8.91 -2.94
C PRO A 178 -20.22 -7.45 -2.69
N ALA A 179 -21.19 -6.60 -2.36
CA ALA A 179 -20.98 -5.17 -2.16
C ALA A 179 -20.04 -4.84 -0.97
N HIS A 180 -19.82 -5.78 -0.05
CA HIS A 180 -18.90 -5.60 1.07
C HIS A 180 -17.44 -5.87 0.71
N ILE A 181 -17.13 -6.34 -0.50
CA ILE A 181 -15.75 -6.49 -0.99
C ILE A 181 -15.20 -5.11 -1.36
N THR A 182 -14.78 -4.34 -0.36
CA THR A 182 -14.29 -2.96 -0.50
C THR A 182 -12.82 -2.78 -0.11
N ALA A 183 -12.16 -3.82 0.41
CA ALA A 183 -10.78 -3.75 0.87
C ALA A 183 -10.01 -5.04 0.55
N ILE A 184 -8.69 -4.95 0.47
CA ILE A 184 -7.79 -6.07 0.14
C ILE A 184 -7.99 -7.29 1.06
N PRO A 185 -8.18 -7.15 2.39
CA PRO A 185 -8.45 -8.30 3.25
C PRO A 185 -9.69 -9.11 2.83
N HIS A 186 -10.68 -8.48 2.18
CA HIS A 186 -11.90 -9.15 1.72
C HIS A 186 -11.68 -10.02 0.48
N VAL A 187 -10.54 -9.86 -0.23
CA VAL A 187 -10.21 -10.69 -1.39
C VAL A 187 -10.09 -12.18 -1.00
N TYR A 188 -9.63 -12.48 0.22
CA TYR A 188 -9.60 -13.86 0.72
C TYR A 188 -11.00 -14.50 0.79
N GLU A 189 -11.99 -13.75 1.28
CA GLU A 189 -13.38 -14.21 1.34
C GLU A 189 -13.94 -14.45 -0.07
N LEU A 190 -13.65 -13.56 -1.01
CA LEU A 190 -14.06 -13.72 -2.40
C LEU A 190 -13.46 -15.00 -3.02
N MET A 191 -12.16 -15.22 -2.82
CA MET A 191 -11.45 -16.39 -3.34
C MET A 191 -11.98 -17.70 -2.76
N THR A 192 -12.18 -17.76 -1.44
CA THR A 192 -12.69 -18.96 -0.76
C THR A 192 -14.12 -19.28 -1.20
N THR A 193 -14.99 -18.28 -1.26
CA THR A 193 -16.37 -18.43 -1.73
C THR A 193 -16.42 -18.98 -3.16
N GLN A 194 -15.63 -18.42 -4.08
CA GLN A 194 -15.57 -18.87 -5.47
C GLN A 194 -15.04 -20.31 -5.58
N ALA A 195 -13.99 -20.65 -4.81
CA ALA A 195 -13.42 -21.99 -4.80
C ALA A 195 -14.43 -23.05 -4.33
N GLU A 196 -15.20 -22.75 -3.28
CA GLU A 196 -16.23 -23.66 -2.78
C GLU A 196 -17.39 -23.83 -3.77
N GLN A 197 -17.82 -22.75 -4.43
CA GLN A 197 -18.85 -22.80 -5.46
C GLN A 197 -18.41 -23.67 -6.64
N ALA A 198 -17.18 -23.47 -7.12
CA ALA A 198 -16.60 -24.27 -8.19
C ALA A 198 -16.50 -25.75 -7.79
N HIS A 199 -16.05 -26.04 -6.55
CA HIS A 199 -15.97 -27.40 -6.04
C HIS A 199 -17.35 -28.10 -6.05
N ARG A 200 -18.40 -27.43 -5.57
CA ARG A 200 -19.77 -27.98 -5.57
C ARG A 200 -20.27 -28.25 -6.99
N ALA A 201 -20.09 -27.30 -7.90
CA ALA A 201 -20.52 -27.44 -9.29
C ALA A 201 -19.83 -28.61 -9.99
N ASN A 202 -18.50 -28.72 -9.84
CA ASN A 202 -17.72 -29.78 -10.46
C ASN A 202 -18.08 -31.18 -9.94
N ARG A 203 -18.44 -31.31 -8.65
CA ARG A 203 -18.92 -32.59 -8.10
C ARG A 203 -20.31 -32.96 -8.58
N ALA A 204 -21.21 -31.98 -8.73
CA ALA A 204 -22.55 -32.22 -9.23
C ALA A 204 -22.53 -32.68 -10.71
N ALA A 205 -21.64 -32.12 -11.53
CA ALA A 205 -21.47 -32.51 -12.93
C ALA A 205 -20.86 -33.93 -13.12
N ALA A 206 -20.21 -34.46 -12.08
CA ALA A 206 -19.57 -35.78 -12.11
C ALA A 206 -20.46 -36.93 -11.58
N ALA A 207 -21.63 -36.61 -11.02
CA ALA A 207 -22.60 -37.57 -10.45
C ALA A 207 -23.74 -37.84 -11.43
#